data_AF-A0A7C0YB37-F1
#
_entry.id   AF-A0A7C0YB37-F1
#
_cell.length_a   1.000
_cell.length_b   1.000
_cell.length_c   1.000
_cell.angle_alpha   90.00
_cell.angle_beta   90.00
_cell.angle_gamma   90.00
#
_symmetry.space_group_name_H-M   'P 1'
#
loop_
_entity.id
_entity.type
_entity.pdbx_description
1 polymer ?
#
loop_
_entity_poly.entity_id
_entity_poly.type
_entity_poly.pdbx_seq_one_letter_code
_entity_poly.pdbx_strand_id
1 'polypeptide(L)' 'MQLRDGETATEDEIRGVCRGRMAPYEVPVAVEFVDEIPRSASGKALRRLLRDEEWGGAKK' A
#
# COMPACT_ATOMS: atom_id res chain seq x y z
N MET A 1 3.52 4.38 -1.32
CA MET A 1 4.97 4.16 -1.42
C MET A 1 5.18 3.14 -2.52
N GLN A 2 6.16 3.34 -3.39
CA GLN A 2 6.58 2.35 -4.36
C GLN A 2 8.07 2.13 -4.09
N LEU A 3 8.49 0.87 -3.99
CA LEU A 3 9.90 0.52 -3.88
C LEU A 3 10.59 0.81 -5.21
N ARG A 4 11.88 1.14 -5.15
CA ARG A 4 12.69 1.25 -6.36
C ARG A 4 12.96 -0.14 -6.92
N ASP A 5 13.23 -0.22 -8.22
CA ASP A 5 13.58 -1.46 -8.89
C ASP A 5 14.74 -2.17 -8.17
N GLY A 6 14.52 -3.42 -7.77
CA GLY A 6 15.49 -4.25 -7.04
C GLY A 6 15.53 -4.04 -5.52
N GLU A 7 14.76 -3.10 -4.96
CA GLU A 7 14.67 -2.94 -3.51
C GLU A 7 13.53 -3.76 -2.91
N THR A 8 13.80 -4.41 -1.78
CA THR A 8 12.82 -5.12 -0.96
C THR A 8 12.68 -4.42 0.37
N ALA A 9 11.47 -4.36 0.91
CA ALA A 9 11.22 -3.90 2.26
C ALA A 9 10.24 -4.86 2.94
N THR A 10 10.36 -4.97 4.25
CA THR A 10 9.41 -5.69 5.09
C THR A 10 8.33 -4.76 5.63
N GLU A 11 7.20 -5.34 6.05
CA GLU A 11 6.14 -4.55 6.71
C GLU A 11 6.68 -3.77 7.91
N ASP A 12 7.50 -4.41 8.76
CA ASP A 12 7.99 -3.75 9.99
C ASP A 12 8.94 -2.59 9.69
N GLU A 13 9.77 -2.69 8.65
CA GLU A 13 10.61 -1.59 8.19
C GLU A 13 9.77 -0.40 7.72
N ILE A 14 8.72 -0.64 6.93
CA ILE A 14 7.82 0.43 6.47
C ILE A 14 7.09 1.07 7.65
N ARG A 15 6.61 0.27 8.60
CA ARG A 15 5.92 0.76 9.81
C ARG A 15 6.88 1.51 10.73
N GLY A 16 8.12 1.06 10.86
CA GLY A 16 9.18 1.73 11.62
C GLY A 16 9.48 3.12 11.06
N VAL A 17 9.60 3.24 9.73
CA VAL A 17 9.76 4.54 9.05
C VAL A 17 8.56 5.45 9.31
N CYS A 18 7.34 4.94 9.24
CA CYS A 18 6.13 5.72 9.52
C CYS A 18 6.04 6.17 10.99
N ARG A 19 6.36 5.30 11.96
CA ARG A 19 6.38 5.64 13.40
C ARG A 19 7.36 6.76 13.72
N GLY A 20 8.50 6.82 13.03
CA GLY A 20 9.49 7.88 13.23
C GLY A 20 9.14 9.22 12.58
N ARG A 21 8.14 9.26 11.68
CA ARG A 21 7.82 10.44 10.85
C ARG A 21 6.39 10.96 10.99
N MET A 22 5.48 10.17 11.57
CA MET A 22 4.06 10.46 11.66
C MET A 22 3.55 10.27 13.08
N ALA A 23 2.36 10.79 13.39
CA ALA A 23 1.73 10.53 14.66
C ALA A 23 1.33 9.04 14.77
N PRO A 24 1.28 8.44 15.98
CA PRO A 24 1.00 7.01 16.15
C PRO A 24 -0.29 6.51 15.49
N TYR A 25 -1.31 7.37 15.38
CA TYR A 25 -2.60 7.03 14.76
C TYR A 25 -2.58 7.10 13.22
N GLU A 26 -1.56 7.69 12.62
CA GLU A 26 -1.37 7.78 11.16
C GLU A 26 -0.54 6.60 10.63
N VAL A 27 0.08 5.85 11.53
CA VAL A 27 0.88 4.67 11.17
C VAL A 27 -0.06 3.60 10.63
N PRO A 28 0.25 3.01 9.45
CA PRO A 28 -0.59 1.98 8.87
C PRO A 28 -0.70 0.75 9.78
N VAL A 29 -1.91 0.19 9.83
CA VAL A 29 -2.25 -1.00 10.63
C VAL A 29 -1.78 -2.29 9.95
N ALA A 30 -1.71 -2.30 8.63
CA ALA A 30 -1.18 -3.38 7.81
C ALA A 30 -0.47 -2.78 6.58
N VAL A 31 0.54 -3.47 6.06
CA VAL A 31 1.23 -3.09 4.81
C VAL A 31 1.33 -4.32 3.92
N GLU A 32 0.67 -4.26 2.77
CA GLU A 32 0.69 -5.32 1.77
C GLU A 32 1.46 -4.88 0.54
N PHE A 33 2.26 -5.80 0.01
CA PHE A 33 3.04 -5.59 -1.20
C PHE A 33 2.32 -6.26 -2.37
N VAL A 34 1.98 -5.45 -3.36
CA VAL A 34 1.37 -5.91 -4.62
C VAL A 34 2.39 -5.75 -5.75
N ASP A 35 2.34 -6.64 -6.73
CA ASP A 35 3.24 -6.62 -7.89
C ASP A 35 3.10 -5.32 -8.70
N GLU A 36 1.85 -4.85 -8.86
CA GLU A 36 1.58 -3.56 -9.48
C GLU A 36 0.48 -2.78 -8.77
N ILE A 37 0.64 -1.45 -8.77
CA ILE A 37 -0.44 -0.54 -8.36
C ILE A 37 -1.34 -0.34 -9.58
N PRO A 38 -2.64 -0.67 -9.51
CA PRO A 38 -3.55 -0.50 -10.63
C PRO A 38 -3.62 0.97 -10.99
N ARG A 39 -3.40 1.28 -12.27
CA ARG A 39 -3.40 2.64 -12.81
C ARG A 39 -4.43 2.78 -13.92
N SER A 40 -5.02 3.96 -14.05
CA SER A 40 -5.85 4.29 -15.20
C SER A 40 -5.01 4.37 -16.48
N ALA A 41 -5.66 4.40 -17.64
CA ALA A 41 -5.00 4.67 -18.93
C ALA A 41 -4.21 6.00 -18.95
N SER A 42 -4.51 6.93 -18.04
CA SER A 42 -3.77 8.18 -17.86
C SER A 42 -2.69 8.12 -16.76
N GLY A 43 -2.39 6.93 -16.22
CA GLY A 43 -1.35 6.68 -15.21
C GLY A 43 -1.74 6.99 -13.75
N LYS A 44 -3.00 7.39 -13.49
CA LYS A 44 -3.46 7.70 -12.13
C LYS A 44 -3.71 6.43 -11.33
N ALA A 45 -3.17 6.34 -10.11
CA ALA A 45 -3.41 5.20 -9.23
C ALA A 45 -4.90 5.06 -8.88
N LEU A 46 -5.48 3.90 -9.18
CA LEU A 46 -6.88 3.56 -8.94
C LEU A 46 -7.02 2.94 -7.56
N ARG A 47 -6.97 3.80 -6.53
CA ARG A 47 -7.11 3.40 -5.12
C ARG A 47 -8.40 2.63 -4.84
N ARG A 48 -9.46 2.87 -5.61
CA ARG A 48 -10.74 2.16 -5.49
C ARG A 48 -10.59 0.67 -5.77
N LEU A 49 -9.82 0.28 -6.78
CA LEU A 49 -9.64 -1.14 -7.12
C LEU A 49 -8.88 -1.87 -6.01
N LEU A 50 -7.81 -1.25 -5.49
CA LEU A 50 -7.10 -1.76 -4.31
C LEU A 50 -8.02 -1.89 -3.09
N ARG A 51 -8.93 -0.92 -2.91
CA ARG A 51 -9.91 -0.94 -1.83
C ARG A 51 -10.92 -2.07 -1.98
N ASP A 52 -11.40 -2.29 -3.20
CA ASP A 52 -12.40 -3.30 -3.52
C ASP A 52 -11.79 -4.72 -3.44
N GLU A 53 -10.50 -4.90 -3.71
CA GLU A 53 -9.79 -6.17 -3.49
C GLU A 53 -9.69 -6.49 -1.98
N GLU A 54 -9.17 -5.57 -1.17
CA GLU A 54 -8.91 -5.81 0.26
C GLU A 54 -10.16 -5.81 1.15
N TRP A 55 -11.10 -4.89 0.90
CA TRP A 55 -12.30 -4.72 1.71
C TRP A 55 -13.60 -5.15 1.01
N GLY A 56 -13.57 -5.35 -0.31
CA GLY A 56 -14.73 -5.67 -1.14
C GLY A 56 -14.87 -7.16 -1.51
N GLY A 57 -14.10 -8.04 -0.86
CA GLY A 57 -14.21 -9.51 -0.92
C GLY A 57 -15.51 -10.11 -0.35
N ALA A 58 -16.63 -9.40 -0.48
CA ALA A 58 -17.96 -10.00 -0.46
C ALA A 58 -18.62 -9.76 -1.81
N LYS A 59 -18.11 -10.38 -2.89
CA LYS A 59 -18.91 -11.05 -3.94
C LYS A 59 -18.10 -12.09 -4.71
N LYS A 60 -18.54 -13.33 -4.52
CA LYS A 60 -18.57 -14.52 -5.39
C LYS A 60 -18.07 -14.38 -6.83
#